data_AF-A0A2E3RTU1-F1
#
_entry.id   AF-A0A2E3RTU1-F1
#
_cell.length_a   1.000
_cell.length_b   1.000
_cell.length_c   1.000
_cell.angle_alpha   90.00
_cell.angle_beta   90.00
_cell.angle_gamma   90.00
#
_symmetry.space_group_name_H-M   'P 1'
#
loop_
_entity.id
_entity.type
_entity.pdbx_description
1 polymer ?
#
loop_
_entity_poly.entity_id
_entity_poly.type
_entity_poly.pdbx_seq_one_letter_code
_entity_poly.pdbx_strand_id
1 'polypeptide(L)'
;MTTHRRTTIAMAAAIVATGLVSTSLVSDEATMVNDPADPNQQFQLTAQLSIDTFLGVDTATSSDTTSVVAVADANFTPNGGKYDQVTMEGMIFELGELSFTFDVFCSVFGCYTVDLQLSNFTLTQQSPIDAAINKGGGCAFQIFTANTATYVVSGDLVDASGDLIGEDFCDFTGNFDFNKDMVTFSNMTLADKSFEMDPADLPTGVDGVTVVFSMDISSVMLMGELIPGDPVCEPNPDQNLDGFVDGIDLGIVLGNWATAGPLGDVNCDGMVDGGDIGGILGNWLTP
;
A
#
# COMPACT_ATOMS: atom_id res chain seq x y z
N MET A 1 5.51 72.26 8.03
CA MET A 1 6.40 71.60 9.00
C MET A 1 5.52 70.83 9.97
N THR A 2 5.27 69.56 9.67
CA THR A 2 4.42 68.68 10.48
C THR A 2 4.98 67.28 10.36
N THR A 3 5.53 66.81 11.48
CA THR A 3 6.27 65.57 11.66
C THR A 3 5.28 64.43 11.89
N HIS A 4 5.18 63.46 10.97
CA HIS A 4 4.41 62.23 11.22
C HIS A 4 5.33 61.11 11.72
N ARG A 5 5.22 60.84 13.03
CA ARG A 5 5.74 59.63 13.70
C ARG A 5 5.04 58.40 13.15
N ARG A 6 5.82 57.40 12.70
CA ARG A 6 5.35 56.03 12.49
C ARG A 6 5.23 55.36 13.87
N THR A 7 4.02 54.96 14.23
CA THR A 7 3.75 54.12 15.41
C THR A 7 3.54 52.69 14.92
N THR A 8 4.50 51.82 15.18
CA THR A 8 4.39 50.38 14.93
C THR A 8 3.48 49.78 16.00
N ILE A 9 2.32 49.26 15.61
CA ILE A 9 1.44 48.48 16.49
C ILE A 9 1.86 47.01 16.33
N ALA A 10 2.53 46.46 17.34
CA ALA A 10 2.73 45.01 17.44
C ALA A 10 1.44 44.39 18.00
N MET A 11 0.72 43.65 17.17
CA MET A 11 -0.34 42.73 17.62
C MET A 11 0.33 41.49 18.20
N ALA A 12 0.23 41.31 19.52
CA ALA A 12 0.51 40.04 20.17
C ALA A 12 -0.70 39.12 19.95
N ALA A 13 -0.54 38.09 19.12
CA ALA A 13 -1.50 36.99 19.04
C ALA A 13 -1.23 36.03 20.20
N ALA A 14 -2.17 35.94 21.14
CA ALA A 14 -2.17 34.92 22.17
C ALA A 14 -2.55 33.58 21.52
N ILE A 15 -1.58 32.68 21.37
CA ILE A 15 -1.84 31.28 21.04
C ILE A 15 -2.33 30.63 22.34
N VAL A 16 -3.64 30.38 22.41
CA VAL A 16 -4.21 29.46 23.39
C VAL A 16 -3.84 28.07 22.87
N ALA A 17 -2.78 27.48 23.45
CA ALA A 17 -2.49 26.07 23.29
C ALA A 17 -3.54 25.29 24.10
N THR A 18 -4.66 24.96 23.46
CA THR A 18 -5.47 23.84 23.93
C THR A 18 -4.61 22.60 23.76
N GLY A 19 -4.23 21.97 24.87
CA GLY A 19 -3.56 20.68 24.85
C GLY A 19 -4.38 19.71 24.01
N LEU A 20 -3.87 19.38 22.83
CA LEU A 20 -4.26 18.18 22.14
C LEU A 20 -3.73 17.05 23.01
N VAL A 21 -4.63 16.31 23.66
CA VAL A 21 -4.34 14.94 24.04
C VAL A 21 -4.04 14.24 22.73
N SER A 22 -2.77 14.05 22.40
CA SER A 22 -2.41 13.07 21.40
C SER A 22 -2.72 11.72 22.02
N THR A 23 -3.94 11.22 21.81
CA THR A 23 -4.09 9.77 21.85
C THR A 23 -3.19 9.28 20.72
N SER A 24 -2.02 8.73 21.04
CA SER A 24 -1.26 7.96 20.07
C SER A 24 -2.22 6.91 19.52
N LEU A 25 -2.68 7.11 18.29
CA LEU A 25 -3.55 6.15 17.64
C LEU A 25 -2.68 4.96 17.32
N VAL A 26 -2.86 3.91 18.10
CA VAL A 26 -2.24 2.62 17.89
C VAL A 26 -2.85 2.06 16.62
N SER A 27 -2.01 1.82 15.62
CA SER A 27 -2.46 1.15 14.39
C SER A 27 -2.58 -0.34 14.64
N ASP A 28 -3.62 -0.94 14.09
CA ASP A 28 -3.73 -2.39 14.04
C ASP A 28 -3.04 -2.89 12.78
N GLU A 29 -2.23 -3.94 12.91
CA GLU A 29 -1.43 -4.49 11.81
C GLU A 29 -2.16 -5.68 11.17
N ALA A 30 -1.96 -5.89 9.88
CA ALA A 30 -2.35 -7.14 9.23
C ALA A 30 -1.39 -7.49 8.10
N THR A 31 -0.95 -8.76 8.09
CA THR A 31 -0.41 -9.41 6.88
C THR A 31 -1.55 -10.14 6.20
N MET A 32 -1.88 -9.69 4.98
CA MET A 32 -2.95 -10.24 4.18
C MET A 32 -2.38 -11.05 3.01
N VAL A 33 -2.95 -12.23 2.78
CA VAL A 33 -2.52 -13.14 1.70
C VAL A 33 -3.74 -13.65 0.93
N ASN A 34 -3.57 -13.96 -0.36
CA ASN A 34 -4.61 -14.66 -1.11
C ASN A 34 -4.47 -16.19 -0.95
N ASP A 35 -5.51 -16.93 -1.36
CA ASP A 35 -5.41 -18.38 -1.56
C ASP A 35 -5.13 -18.67 -3.05
N PRO A 36 -3.86 -18.94 -3.44
CA PRO A 36 -3.53 -19.18 -4.85
C PRO A 36 -4.11 -20.48 -5.39
N ALA A 37 -4.62 -21.37 -4.53
CA ALA A 37 -5.30 -22.60 -4.92
C ALA A 37 -6.80 -22.40 -5.17
N ASP A 38 -7.38 -21.25 -4.83
CA ASP A 38 -8.78 -20.92 -5.11
C ASP A 38 -8.94 -20.59 -6.61
N PRO A 39 -9.66 -21.42 -7.40
CA PRO A 39 -9.83 -21.18 -8.83
C PRO A 39 -10.67 -19.94 -9.15
N ASN A 40 -11.31 -19.31 -8.15
CA ASN A 40 -12.05 -18.07 -8.32
C ASN A 40 -11.20 -16.80 -8.12
N GLN A 41 -9.96 -16.96 -7.65
CA GLN A 41 -9.01 -15.87 -7.44
C GLN A 41 -7.96 -15.87 -8.55
N GLN A 42 -8.40 -15.53 -9.76
CA GLN A 42 -7.53 -15.50 -10.93
C GLN A 42 -7.11 -14.09 -11.27
N PHE A 43 -5.87 -13.97 -11.72
CA PHE A 43 -5.38 -12.78 -12.38
C PHE A 43 -5.60 -12.92 -13.88
N GLN A 44 -6.29 -11.96 -14.48
CA GLN A 44 -6.35 -11.84 -15.93
C GLN A 44 -5.46 -10.69 -16.38
N LEU A 45 -4.51 -10.99 -17.26
CA LEU A 45 -3.75 -9.98 -17.98
C LEU A 45 -4.30 -9.92 -19.40
N THR A 46 -4.69 -8.73 -19.82
CA THR A 46 -4.99 -8.44 -21.23
C THR A 46 -3.87 -7.59 -21.79
N ALA A 47 -3.27 -8.04 -22.88
CA ALA A 47 -2.25 -7.31 -23.60
C ALA A 47 -2.83 -6.80 -24.92
N GLN A 48 -2.64 -5.52 -25.21
CA GLN A 48 -2.88 -4.93 -26.52
C GLN A 48 -1.54 -4.61 -27.17
N LEU A 49 -1.24 -5.29 -28.27
CA LEU A 49 -0.07 -5.07 -29.10
C LEU A 49 -0.40 -4.05 -30.19
N SER A 50 0.49 -3.09 -30.40
CA SER A 50 0.50 -2.17 -31.54
C SER A 50 1.84 -2.29 -32.25
N ILE A 51 1.81 -2.59 -33.55
CA ILE A 51 3.03 -2.65 -34.39
C ILE A 51 2.91 -1.60 -35.49
N ASP A 52 3.90 -0.72 -35.56
CA ASP A 52 4.09 0.23 -36.65
C ASP A 52 5.16 -0.28 -37.62
N THR A 53 4.82 -0.27 -38.92
CA THR A 53 5.69 -0.75 -39.99
C THR A 53 5.53 0.13 -41.23
N PHE A 54 6.34 -0.12 -42.25
CA PHE A 54 6.16 0.49 -43.57
C PHE A 54 4.80 0.16 -44.24
N LEU A 55 4.08 -0.87 -43.78
CA LEU A 55 2.72 -1.21 -44.24
C LEU A 55 1.64 -0.38 -43.54
N GLY A 56 1.99 0.32 -42.46
CA GLY A 56 1.10 1.04 -41.57
C GLY A 56 1.14 0.47 -40.15
N VAL A 57 0.23 0.98 -39.31
CA VAL A 57 0.01 0.54 -37.93
C VAL A 57 -1.12 -0.48 -37.89
N ASP A 58 -0.91 -1.58 -37.16
CA ASP A 58 -1.99 -2.50 -36.79
C ASP A 58 -1.96 -2.82 -35.30
N THR A 59 -3.13 -3.17 -34.76
CA THR A 59 -3.32 -3.44 -33.34
C THR A 59 -4.06 -4.75 -33.13
N ALA A 60 -3.59 -5.56 -32.19
CA ALA A 60 -4.23 -6.81 -31.79
C ALA A 60 -4.32 -6.90 -30.27
N THR A 61 -5.25 -7.71 -29.77
CA THR A 61 -5.44 -7.93 -28.34
C THR A 61 -5.49 -9.42 -28.04
N SER A 62 -4.81 -9.82 -26.98
CA SER A 62 -4.82 -11.18 -26.46
C SER A 62 -4.90 -11.10 -24.94
N SER A 63 -5.52 -12.09 -24.32
CA SER A 63 -5.62 -12.18 -22.86
C SER A 63 -5.18 -13.56 -22.41
N ASP A 64 -4.59 -13.61 -21.21
CA ASP A 64 -4.24 -14.85 -20.54
C ASP A 64 -4.61 -14.74 -19.06
N THR A 65 -4.86 -15.88 -18.44
CA THR A 65 -5.31 -15.98 -17.05
C THR A 65 -4.42 -16.93 -16.29
N THR A 66 -3.98 -16.52 -15.12
CA THR A 66 -3.11 -17.31 -14.26
C THR A 66 -3.48 -17.14 -12.79
N SER A 67 -3.03 -18.08 -11.96
CA SER A 67 -3.07 -17.89 -10.52
C SER A 67 -2.04 -16.83 -10.14
N VAL A 68 -2.43 -15.94 -9.22
CA VAL A 68 -1.51 -14.97 -8.62
C VAL A 68 -1.18 -15.40 -7.21
N VAL A 69 0.05 -15.15 -6.77
CA VAL A 69 0.38 -15.11 -5.34
C VAL A 69 0.51 -13.65 -4.95
N ALA A 70 -0.27 -13.22 -3.96
CA ALA A 70 -0.32 -11.84 -3.54
C ALA A 70 -0.23 -11.75 -2.01
N VAL A 71 0.64 -10.85 -1.56
CA VAL A 71 0.87 -10.58 -0.14
C VAL A 71 0.87 -9.08 0.05
N ALA A 72 0.22 -8.61 1.11
CA ALA A 72 0.24 -7.21 1.48
C ALA A 72 0.28 -7.03 3.00
N ASP A 73 1.17 -6.15 3.46
CA ASP A 73 1.31 -5.76 4.85
C ASP A 73 0.71 -4.36 5.03
N ALA A 74 -0.15 -4.20 6.03
CA ALA A 74 -0.89 -2.96 6.24
C ALA A 74 -1.06 -2.61 7.72
N ASN A 75 -1.03 -1.31 7.99
CA ASN A 75 -1.33 -0.69 9.27
C ASN A 75 -2.63 0.10 9.15
N PHE A 76 -3.60 -0.17 10.03
CA PHE A 76 -4.92 0.46 10.01
C PHE A 76 -5.07 1.38 11.21
N THR A 77 -5.37 2.65 10.98
CA THR A 77 -5.57 3.62 12.07
C THR A 77 -7.05 3.69 12.45
N PRO A 78 -7.41 3.40 13.71
CA PRO A 78 -8.80 3.48 14.16
C PRO A 78 -9.22 4.93 14.46
N ASN A 79 -10.43 5.30 14.04
CA ASN A 79 -11.12 6.54 14.38
C ASN A 79 -12.60 6.26 14.72
N GLY A 80 -12.98 6.48 15.97
CA GLY A 80 -14.37 6.34 16.41
C GLY A 80 -14.94 4.92 16.29
N GLY A 81 -14.10 3.90 16.48
CA GLY A 81 -14.49 2.48 16.42
C GLY A 81 -14.57 1.90 15.00
N LYS A 82 -13.98 2.56 14.01
CA LYS A 82 -13.79 2.09 12.64
C LYS A 82 -12.39 2.46 12.17
N TYR A 83 -11.91 1.83 11.11
CA TYR A 83 -10.70 2.29 10.42
C TYR A 83 -11.09 3.29 9.33
N ASP A 84 -10.43 4.44 9.30
CA ASP A 84 -10.60 5.46 8.26
C ASP A 84 -9.30 5.83 7.55
N GLN A 85 -8.18 5.21 7.95
CA GLN A 85 -6.89 5.32 7.29
C GLN A 85 -6.20 3.96 7.28
N VAL A 86 -5.45 3.71 6.20
CA VAL A 86 -4.55 2.58 6.03
C VAL A 86 -3.22 3.07 5.50
N THR A 87 -2.14 2.51 6.05
CA THR A 87 -0.79 2.59 5.49
C THR A 87 -0.46 1.20 4.96
N MET A 88 -0.29 1.04 3.65
CA MET A 88 0.27 -0.20 3.11
C MET A 88 1.77 -0.13 3.27
N GLU A 89 2.37 -1.02 4.04
CA GLU A 89 3.82 -1.08 4.28
C GLU A 89 4.54 -1.76 3.12
N GLY A 90 3.91 -2.77 2.54
CA GLY A 90 4.42 -3.50 1.40
C GLY A 90 3.33 -4.29 0.70
N MET A 91 3.53 -4.49 -0.60
CA MET A 91 2.62 -5.28 -1.44
C MET A 91 3.41 -5.93 -2.57
N ILE A 92 3.17 -7.21 -2.79
CA ILE A 92 3.80 -8.00 -3.84
C ILE A 92 2.73 -8.81 -4.55
N PHE A 93 2.75 -8.78 -5.88
CA PHE A 93 2.01 -9.71 -6.74
C PHE A 93 2.98 -10.50 -7.60
N GLU A 94 3.02 -11.81 -7.42
CA GLU A 94 3.73 -12.75 -8.28
C GLU A 94 2.75 -13.35 -9.27
N LEU A 95 2.87 -12.94 -10.54
CA LEU A 95 1.95 -13.27 -11.63
C LEU A 95 2.44 -14.47 -12.45
N GLY A 96 3.69 -14.90 -12.26
CA GLY A 96 4.23 -16.12 -12.86
C GLY A 96 4.52 -15.98 -14.35
N GLU A 97 4.09 -16.99 -15.13
CA GLU A 97 4.26 -17.07 -16.58
C GLU A 97 2.94 -16.77 -17.30
N LEU A 98 3.02 -15.97 -18.36
CA LEU A 98 1.88 -15.58 -19.18
C LEU A 98 2.27 -15.65 -20.65
N SER A 99 1.35 -16.09 -21.51
CA SER A 99 1.58 -16.21 -22.95
C SER A 99 0.45 -15.59 -23.75
N PHE A 100 0.81 -14.77 -24.72
CA PHE A 100 -0.11 -14.08 -25.61
C PHE A 100 0.23 -14.42 -27.06
N THR A 101 -0.80 -14.56 -27.88
CA THR A 101 -0.66 -14.75 -29.32
C THR A 101 -1.49 -13.70 -30.03
N PHE A 102 -0.86 -12.94 -30.90
CA PHE A 102 -1.45 -11.83 -31.63
C PHE A 102 -1.43 -12.14 -33.13
N ASP A 103 -2.58 -11.93 -33.78
CA ASP A 103 -2.67 -11.93 -35.23
C ASP A 103 -2.77 -10.50 -35.74
N VAL A 104 -1.78 -10.07 -36.52
CA VAL A 104 -1.65 -8.72 -37.09
C VAL A 104 -1.53 -8.76 -38.61
N PHE A 105 -1.88 -7.64 -39.24
CA PHE A 105 -1.92 -7.40 -40.69
C PHE A 105 -2.62 -8.52 -41.46
N CYS A 106 -3.80 -8.92 -40.98
CA CYS A 106 -4.59 -10.00 -41.57
C CYS A 106 -5.08 -9.69 -43.00
N SER A 107 -4.99 -10.69 -43.88
CA SER A 107 -5.46 -10.63 -45.27
C SER A 107 -6.14 -11.92 -45.70
N VAL A 108 -6.57 -12.01 -46.97
CA VAL A 108 -7.14 -13.24 -47.54
C VAL A 108 -6.15 -14.42 -47.61
N PHE A 109 -4.86 -14.17 -47.39
CA PHE A 109 -3.81 -15.18 -47.38
C PHE A 109 -3.37 -15.60 -45.97
N GLY A 110 -3.97 -15.02 -44.92
CA GLY A 110 -3.59 -15.25 -43.53
C GLY A 110 -3.20 -13.96 -42.81
N CYS A 111 -2.82 -14.12 -41.54
CA CYS A 111 -2.29 -13.07 -40.67
C CYS A 111 -0.81 -13.36 -40.40
N TYR A 112 -0.09 -12.33 -39.95
CA TYR A 112 1.20 -12.51 -39.31
C TYR A 112 0.98 -12.77 -37.83
N THR A 113 1.62 -13.80 -37.30
CA THR A 113 1.48 -14.16 -35.90
C THR A 113 2.68 -13.66 -35.11
N VAL A 114 2.40 -13.08 -33.94
CA VAL A 114 3.39 -12.63 -32.96
C VAL A 114 3.02 -13.22 -31.61
N ASP A 115 3.94 -13.96 -31.02
CA ASP A 115 3.83 -14.50 -29.67
C ASP A 115 4.62 -13.64 -28.70
N LEU A 116 4.03 -13.35 -27.54
CA LEU A 116 4.68 -12.69 -26.42
C LEU A 116 4.60 -13.60 -25.20
N GLN A 117 5.75 -14.00 -24.67
CA GLN A 117 5.86 -14.72 -23.42
C GLN A 117 6.44 -13.80 -22.36
N LEU A 118 5.79 -13.75 -21.21
CA LEU A 118 6.29 -13.10 -20.01
C LEU A 118 6.63 -14.17 -18.97
N SER A 119 7.77 -14.00 -18.32
CA SER A 119 8.23 -14.89 -17.25
C SER A 119 8.66 -14.10 -16.03
N ASN A 120 8.50 -14.70 -14.86
CA ASN A 120 8.82 -14.09 -13.56
C ASN A 120 8.13 -12.73 -13.34
N PHE A 121 6.93 -12.54 -13.88
CA PHE A 121 6.28 -11.24 -13.81
C PHE A 121 5.85 -10.94 -12.37
N THR A 122 6.46 -9.91 -11.79
CA THR A 122 6.23 -9.47 -10.40
C THR A 122 5.96 -7.97 -10.36
N LEU A 123 5.00 -7.57 -9.53
CA LEU A 123 4.72 -6.17 -9.18
C LEU A 123 5.03 -5.98 -7.70
N THR A 124 5.90 -5.03 -7.37
CA THR A 124 6.33 -4.79 -5.98
C THR A 124 6.20 -3.32 -5.61
N GLN A 125 5.47 -3.04 -4.53
CA GLN A 125 5.44 -1.72 -3.91
C GLN A 125 6.84 -1.36 -3.35
N GLN A 126 7.31 -0.16 -3.67
CA GLN A 126 8.68 0.28 -3.32
C GLN A 126 8.77 1.08 -2.01
N SER A 127 7.68 1.64 -1.52
CA SER A 127 7.66 2.47 -0.31
C SER A 127 6.30 2.42 0.35
N PRO A 128 6.20 2.61 1.67
CA PRO A 128 4.92 2.71 2.35
C PRO A 128 4.04 3.81 1.77
N ILE A 129 2.73 3.56 1.73
CA ILE A 129 1.75 4.48 1.14
C ILE A 129 0.50 4.58 1.99
N ASP A 130 0.03 5.82 2.19
CA ASP A 130 -1.17 6.10 2.96
C ASP A 130 -2.38 6.27 2.05
N ALA A 131 -3.53 5.78 2.50
CA ALA A 131 -4.83 6.10 1.90
C ALA A 131 -5.90 6.28 2.98
N ALA A 132 -6.86 7.16 2.68
CA ALA A 132 -8.09 7.23 3.45
C ALA A 132 -9.02 6.07 3.06
N ILE A 133 -9.67 5.47 4.06
CA ILE A 133 -10.72 4.47 3.88
C ILE A 133 -12.08 5.18 4.00
N ASN A 134 -12.87 5.12 2.94
CA ASN A 134 -14.21 5.70 2.97
C ASN A 134 -15.19 4.82 3.78
N LYS A 135 -16.40 5.33 4.06
CA LYS A 135 -17.41 4.61 4.86
C LYS A 135 -17.84 3.25 4.29
N GLY A 136 -17.59 2.99 3.01
CA GLY A 136 -17.85 1.72 2.33
C GLY A 136 -16.60 0.86 2.12
N GLY A 137 -15.51 1.16 2.83
CA GLY A 137 -14.25 0.40 2.76
C GLY A 137 -13.35 0.75 1.58
N GLY A 138 -13.81 1.60 0.65
CA GLY A 138 -13.05 1.93 -0.55
C GLY A 138 -11.85 2.82 -0.25
N CYS A 139 -10.73 2.50 -0.88
CA CYS A 139 -9.47 3.24 -0.80
C CYS A 139 -8.86 3.41 -2.20
N ALA A 140 -8.03 4.43 -2.35
CA ALA A 140 -7.26 4.68 -3.56
C ALA A 140 -5.85 5.09 -3.17
N PHE A 141 -4.88 4.47 -3.81
CA PHE A 141 -3.46 4.64 -3.59
C PHE A 141 -2.79 5.09 -4.88
N GLN A 142 -1.76 5.91 -4.76
CA GLN A 142 -0.80 6.12 -5.84
C GLN A 142 0.43 5.29 -5.48
N ILE A 143 0.53 4.09 -6.04
CA ILE A 143 1.60 3.16 -5.69
C ILE A 143 2.79 3.43 -6.59
N PHE A 144 3.97 3.52 -5.98
CA PHE A 144 5.22 3.40 -6.71
C PHE A 144 5.58 1.91 -6.82
N THR A 145 5.36 1.34 -8.01
CA THR A 145 5.63 -0.07 -8.29
C THR A 145 6.92 -0.23 -9.05
N ALA A 146 7.78 -1.16 -8.60
CA ALA A 146 8.78 -1.76 -9.46
C ALA A 146 8.17 -3.01 -10.09
N ASN A 147 8.28 -3.09 -11.40
CA ASN A 147 7.81 -4.23 -12.18
C ASN A 147 9.04 -4.95 -12.72
N THR A 148 9.05 -6.26 -12.57
CA THR A 148 10.09 -7.11 -13.15
C THR A 148 9.44 -8.24 -13.93
N ALA A 149 9.75 -8.37 -15.20
CA ALA A 149 9.45 -9.56 -15.99
C ALA A 149 10.56 -9.74 -17.04
N THR A 150 10.79 -10.97 -17.49
CA THR A 150 11.56 -11.22 -18.71
C THR A 150 10.59 -11.50 -19.84
N TYR A 151 10.74 -10.81 -20.96
CA TYR A 151 9.91 -10.99 -22.13
C TYR A 151 10.67 -11.70 -23.26
N VAL A 152 9.94 -12.53 -23.99
CA VAL A 152 10.36 -13.07 -25.29
C VAL A 152 9.23 -12.79 -26.26
N VAL A 153 9.54 -12.05 -27.31
CA VAL A 153 8.65 -11.81 -28.44
C VAL A 153 9.20 -12.59 -29.61
N SER A 154 8.36 -13.39 -30.25
CA SER A 154 8.75 -14.18 -31.42
C SER A 154 7.64 -14.19 -32.46
N GLY A 155 7.98 -14.27 -33.74
CA GLY A 155 6.96 -14.36 -34.78
C GLY A 155 7.45 -13.96 -36.15
N ASP A 156 6.50 -13.72 -37.05
CA ASP A 156 6.82 -13.45 -38.46
C ASP A 156 7.46 -12.07 -38.69
N LEU A 157 7.24 -11.13 -37.76
CA LEU A 157 7.62 -9.71 -37.91
C LEU A 157 8.68 -9.24 -36.92
N VAL A 158 8.75 -9.88 -35.74
CA VAL A 158 9.62 -9.45 -34.64
C VAL A 158 10.10 -10.65 -33.84
N ASP A 159 11.41 -10.68 -33.61
CA ASP A 159 12.06 -11.59 -32.68
C ASP A 159 12.93 -10.74 -31.74
N ALA A 160 12.54 -10.64 -30.48
CA ALA A 160 13.20 -9.82 -29.48
C ALA A 160 13.07 -10.46 -28.09
N SER A 161 14.04 -10.20 -27.22
CA SER A 161 13.97 -10.63 -25.83
C SER A 161 14.65 -9.60 -24.95
N GLY A 162 14.15 -9.41 -23.75
CA GLY A 162 14.73 -8.49 -22.79
C GLY A 162 14.04 -8.55 -21.45
N ASP A 163 14.33 -7.57 -20.60
CA ASP A 163 13.71 -7.44 -19.30
C ASP A 163 12.78 -6.21 -19.26
N LEU A 164 11.56 -6.41 -18.79
CA LEU A 164 10.65 -5.35 -18.38
C LEU A 164 11.03 -4.96 -16.95
N ILE A 165 11.97 -4.02 -16.82
CA ILE A 165 12.31 -3.38 -15.55
C ILE A 165 11.80 -1.95 -15.63
N GLY A 166 10.76 -1.66 -14.87
CA GLY A 166 10.12 -0.36 -14.89
C GLY A 166 9.73 0.07 -13.50
N GLU A 167 10.08 1.30 -13.15
CA GLU A 167 9.52 2.00 -12.01
C GLU A 167 8.47 2.96 -12.53
N ASP A 168 7.24 2.83 -12.04
CA ASP A 168 6.15 3.69 -12.48
C ASP A 168 5.10 3.84 -11.39
N PHE A 169 4.38 4.95 -11.43
CA PHE A 169 3.23 5.17 -10.58
C PHE A 169 2.02 4.48 -11.19
N CYS A 170 1.27 3.71 -10.41
CA CYS A 170 -0.06 3.27 -10.79
C CYS A 170 -1.08 3.73 -9.75
N ASP A 171 -2.24 4.16 -10.27
CA ASP A 171 -3.41 4.25 -9.42
C ASP A 171 -3.86 2.82 -9.10
N PHE A 172 -3.97 2.54 -7.81
CA PHE A 172 -4.44 1.27 -7.28
C PHE A 172 -5.63 1.53 -6.39
N THR A 173 -6.71 0.81 -6.59
CA THR A 173 -7.91 0.95 -5.75
C THR A 173 -8.35 -0.40 -5.26
N GLY A 174 -9.15 -0.41 -4.19
CA GLY A 174 -9.81 -1.61 -3.70
C GLY A 174 -10.74 -1.30 -2.54
N ASN A 175 -11.23 -2.36 -1.91
CA ASN A 175 -12.20 -2.30 -0.83
C ASN A 175 -11.76 -3.16 0.35
N PHE A 176 -11.61 -2.53 1.51
CA PHE A 176 -11.44 -3.20 2.80
C PHE A 176 -12.80 -3.53 3.42
N ASP A 177 -12.98 -4.77 3.86
CA ASP A 177 -14.08 -5.17 4.74
C ASP A 177 -13.51 -5.76 6.05
N PHE A 178 -14.05 -5.31 7.16
CA PHE A 178 -13.58 -5.60 8.51
C PHE A 178 -14.65 -6.39 9.26
N ASN A 179 -14.32 -7.63 9.63
CA ASN A 179 -15.21 -8.51 10.35
C ASN A 179 -14.52 -9.03 11.61
N LYS A 180 -14.76 -8.33 12.73
CA LYS A 180 -14.07 -8.55 14.01
C LYS A 180 -12.56 -8.42 13.81
N ASP A 181 -11.84 -9.51 14.03
CA ASP A 181 -10.39 -9.60 13.99
C ASP A 181 -9.88 -10.00 12.59
N MET A 182 -10.74 -9.98 11.57
CA MET A 182 -10.36 -10.29 10.18
C MET A 182 -10.53 -9.06 9.30
N VAL A 183 -9.54 -8.83 8.44
CA VAL A 183 -9.61 -7.88 7.35
C VAL A 183 -9.58 -8.62 6.01
N THR A 184 -10.38 -8.16 5.08
CA THR A 184 -10.33 -8.60 3.68
C THR A 184 -10.11 -7.40 2.79
N PHE A 185 -9.29 -7.57 1.75
CA PHE A 185 -9.04 -6.57 0.73
C PHE A 185 -9.36 -7.15 -0.63
N SER A 186 -10.29 -6.52 -1.34
CA SER A 186 -10.93 -7.11 -2.52
C SER A 186 -11.31 -6.04 -3.54
N ASN A 187 -11.84 -6.48 -4.70
CA ASN A 187 -12.26 -5.60 -5.79
C ASN A 187 -11.13 -4.65 -6.22
N MET A 188 -9.92 -5.20 -6.25
CA MET A 188 -8.72 -4.44 -6.53
C MET A 188 -8.64 -4.09 -8.01
N THR A 189 -8.08 -2.93 -8.33
CA THR A 189 -7.83 -2.50 -9.72
C THR A 189 -6.47 -1.83 -9.82
N LEU A 190 -5.75 -2.09 -10.90
CA LEU A 190 -4.51 -1.41 -11.24
C LEU A 190 -4.70 -0.61 -12.54
N ALA A 191 -4.09 0.57 -12.62
CA ALA A 191 -4.01 1.31 -13.88
C ALA A 191 -3.23 0.52 -14.94
N ASP A 192 -3.61 0.70 -16.21
CA ASP A 192 -2.93 0.09 -17.36
C ASP A 192 -1.45 0.49 -17.42
N LYS A 193 -0.61 -0.43 -17.92
CA LYS A 193 0.82 -0.20 -18.11
C LYS A 193 1.20 -0.29 -19.58
N SER A 194 1.88 0.75 -20.08
CA SER A 194 2.40 0.77 -21.45
C SER A 194 3.89 0.48 -21.43
N PHE A 195 4.31 -0.43 -22.31
CA PHE A 195 5.70 -0.73 -22.61
C PHE A 195 5.97 -0.45 -24.07
N GLU A 196 7.08 0.21 -24.36
CA GLU A 196 7.57 0.46 -25.71
C GLU A 196 8.92 -0.23 -25.86
N MET A 197 9.08 -1.03 -26.92
CA MET A 197 10.35 -1.66 -27.22
C MET A 197 11.36 -0.62 -27.73
N ASP A 198 12.64 -0.76 -27.34
CA ASP A 198 13.69 0.12 -27.85
C ASP A 198 13.76 -0.01 -29.39
N PRO A 199 13.65 1.10 -30.14
CA PRO A 199 13.78 1.08 -31.59
C PRO A 199 15.09 0.45 -32.10
N ALA A 200 16.16 0.44 -31.29
CA ALA A 200 17.43 -0.21 -31.63
C ALA A 200 17.33 -1.74 -31.67
N ASP A 201 16.37 -2.32 -30.94
CA ASP A 201 16.14 -3.76 -30.86
C ASP A 201 15.11 -4.24 -31.90
N LEU A 202 14.48 -3.33 -32.64
CA LEU A 202 13.49 -3.66 -33.65
C LEU A 202 14.12 -4.11 -34.97
N PRO A 203 13.52 -5.11 -35.67
CA PRO A 203 13.97 -5.50 -36.99
C PRO A 203 13.82 -4.38 -38.03
N THR A 204 14.56 -4.51 -39.14
CA THR A 204 14.43 -3.54 -40.23
C THR A 204 13.02 -3.55 -40.82
N GLY A 205 12.38 -2.38 -40.88
CA GLY A 205 11.03 -2.21 -41.41
C GLY A 205 9.91 -2.25 -40.37
N VAL A 206 10.26 -2.43 -39.09
CA VAL A 206 9.39 -2.19 -37.93
C VAL A 206 9.82 -0.87 -37.30
N ASP A 207 8.92 0.10 -37.29
CA ASP A 207 9.18 1.46 -36.82
C ASP A 207 8.85 1.63 -35.33
N GLY A 208 8.00 0.76 -34.77
CA GLY A 208 7.64 0.77 -33.36
C GLY A 208 6.84 -0.44 -32.92
N VAL A 209 7.05 -0.86 -31.67
CA VAL A 209 6.23 -1.88 -31.02
C VAL A 209 5.86 -1.40 -29.62
N THR A 210 4.57 -1.29 -29.36
CA THR A 210 4.02 -0.91 -28.07
C THR A 210 3.10 -2.00 -27.56
N VAL A 211 3.21 -2.33 -26.27
CA VAL A 211 2.32 -3.27 -25.59
C VAL A 211 1.67 -2.54 -24.41
N VAL A 212 0.34 -2.51 -24.38
CA VAL A 212 -0.43 -2.00 -23.25
C VAL A 212 -1.02 -3.18 -22.49
N PHE A 213 -0.69 -3.29 -21.22
CA PHE A 213 -1.19 -4.30 -20.30
C PHE A 213 -2.32 -3.72 -19.44
N SER A 214 -3.50 -4.34 -19.54
CA SER A 214 -4.63 -4.14 -18.64
C SER A 214 -4.71 -5.29 -17.66
N MET A 215 -4.57 -4.96 -16.37
CA MET A 215 -4.46 -5.90 -15.26
C MET A 215 -5.78 -5.99 -14.50
N ASP A 216 -6.47 -7.12 -14.61
CA ASP A 216 -7.68 -7.39 -13.82
C ASP A 216 -7.36 -8.31 -12.65
N ILE A 217 -7.30 -7.71 -11.46
CA ILE A 217 -7.18 -8.37 -10.15
C ILE A 217 -8.46 -8.21 -9.32
N SER A 218 -9.60 -7.85 -9.94
CA SER A 218 -10.84 -7.58 -9.21
C SER A 218 -11.40 -8.82 -8.50
N SER A 219 -11.06 -10.01 -9.01
CA SER A 219 -11.43 -11.30 -8.41
C SER A 219 -10.50 -11.77 -7.29
N VAL A 220 -9.33 -11.15 -7.14
CA VAL A 220 -8.34 -11.51 -6.12
C VAL A 220 -8.80 -10.94 -4.77
N MET A 221 -8.70 -11.77 -3.73
CA MET A 221 -9.03 -11.38 -2.36
C MET A 221 -7.84 -11.67 -1.46
N LEU A 222 -7.36 -10.64 -0.78
CA LEU A 222 -6.40 -10.79 0.31
C LEU A 222 -7.15 -10.87 1.62
N MET A 223 -6.74 -11.80 2.49
CA MET A 223 -7.32 -11.97 3.81
C MET A 223 -6.21 -12.00 4.85
N GLY A 224 -6.43 -11.32 5.98
CA GLY A 224 -5.49 -11.30 7.10
C GLY A 224 -6.22 -11.18 8.43
N GLU A 225 -5.54 -11.59 9.49
CA GLU A 225 -5.96 -11.31 10.87
C GLU A 225 -5.48 -9.90 11.25
N LEU A 226 -6.36 -9.11 11.84
CA LEU A 226 -6.01 -7.86 12.49
C LEU A 226 -5.35 -8.17 13.83
N ILE A 227 -4.10 -7.77 13.96
CA ILE A 227 -3.36 -7.81 15.20
C ILE A 227 -3.47 -6.41 15.79
N PRO A 228 -4.20 -6.23 16.91
CA PRO A 228 -4.25 -4.94 17.57
C PRO A 228 -2.83 -4.48 17.85
N GLY A 229 -2.50 -3.26 17.46
CA GLY A 229 -1.20 -2.72 17.84
C GLY A 229 -1.10 -2.72 19.36
N ASP A 230 0.12 -2.89 19.88
CA ASP A 230 0.31 -2.73 21.32
C ASP A 230 -0.09 -1.30 21.69
N PRO A 231 -0.95 -1.10 22.71
CA PRO A 231 -1.26 0.23 23.18
C PRO A 231 0.07 0.93 23.47
N VAL A 232 0.36 2.02 22.74
CA VAL A 232 1.55 2.82 22.96
C VAL A 232 1.40 3.33 24.38
N CYS A 233 2.14 2.70 25.28
CA CYS A 233 2.29 3.20 26.61
C CYS A 233 3.07 4.52 26.47
N GLU A 234 2.43 5.63 26.83
CA GLU A 234 3.12 6.89 27.00
C GLU A 234 3.59 6.99 28.45
N PRO A 235 4.87 7.28 28.73
CA PRO A 235 5.35 7.39 30.09
C PRO A 235 4.57 8.45 30.86
N ASN A 236 3.71 8.01 31.78
CA ASN A 236 2.78 8.88 32.46
C ASN A 236 2.70 8.54 33.95
N PRO A 237 3.26 9.37 34.84
CA PRO A 237 3.15 9.15 36.27
C PRO A 237 1.75 9.49 36.85
N ASP A 238 0.91 10.27 36.14
CA ASP A 238 -0.48 10.56 36.52
C ASP A 238 -1.40 9.52 35.87
N GLN A 239 -1.53 8.38 36.53
CA GLN A 239 -2.21 7.19 36.02
C GLN A 239 -3.74 7.31 36.05
N ASN A 240 -4.29 8.15 36.93
CA ASN A 240 -5.73 8.38 37.02
C ASN A 240 -6.20 9.63 36.22
N LEU A 241 -5.26 10.40 35.68
CA LEU A 241 -5.46 11.61 34.88
C LEU A 241 -6.21 12.73 35.64
N ASP A 242 -6.01 12.82 36.95
CA ASP A 242 -6.63 13.87 37.78
C ASP A 242 -5.81 15.17 37.84
N GLY A 243 -4.65 15.18 37.20
CA GLY A 243 -3.74 16.31 37.09
C GLY A 243 -2.79 16.44 38.28
N PHE A 244 -2.61 15.39 39.08
CA PHE A 244 -1.59 15.29 40.12
C PHE A 244 -1.07 13.85 40.24
N VAL A 245 0.24 13.70 40.43
CA VAL A 245 0.84 12.40 40.77
C VAL A 245 0.80 12.20 42.28
N ASP A 246 -0.04 11.29 42.76
CA ASP A 246 -0.19 11.04 44.20
C ASP A 246 -0.36 9.56 44.61
N GLY A 247 -0.89 9.35 45.81
CA GLY A 247 -1.10 8.00 46.37
C GLY A 247 -2.12 7.16 45.61
N ILE A 248 -2.99 7.78 44.82
CA ILE A 248 -3.96 7.09 43.96
C ILE A 248 -3.24 6.47 42.76
N ASP A 249 -2.33 7.21 42.10
CA ASP A 249 -1.55 6.69 40.97
C ASP A 249 -0.60 5.58 41.41
N LEU A 250 0.05 5.75 42.56
CA LEU A 250 0.83 4.69 43.19
C LEU A 250 -0.04 3.46 43.49
N GLY A 251 -1.29 3.68 43.90
CA GLY A 251 -2.26 2.61 44.11
C GLY A 251 -2.59 1.84 42.83
N ILE A 252 -2.63 2.50 41.67
CA ILE A 252 -2.81 1.88 40.36
C ILE A 252 -1.58 1.02 39.99
N VAL A 253 -0.36 1.56 40.14
CA VAL A 253 0.88 0.80 39.89
C VAL A 253 0.95 -0.45 40.78
N LEU A 254 0.74 -0.30 42.08
CA LEU A 254 0.77 -1.43 43.01
C LEU A 254 -0.38 -2.43 42.79
N GLY A 255 -1.52 -1.95 42.30
CA GLY A 255 -2.66 -2.80 41.94
C GLY A 255 -2.39 -3.70 40.73
N ASN A 256 -1.47 -3.30 39.85
CA ASN A 256 -1.09 -4.01 38.63
C ASN A 256 0.32 -4.63 38.73
N TRP A 257 0.88 -4.77 39.94
CA TRP A 257 2.24 -5.27 40.14
C TRP A 257 2.52 -6.61 39.43
N ALA A 258 3.64 -6.67 38.71
CA ALA A 258 4.09 -7.83 37.94
C ALA A 258 3.09 -8.32 36.88
N THR A 259 2.30 -7.40 36.31
CA THR A 259 1.47 -7.66 35.13
C THR A 259 2.06 -7.00 33.89
N ALA A 260 1.70 -7.54 32.72
CA ALA A 260 1.98 -6.92 31.44
C ALA A 260 0.78 -6.07 31.00
N GLY A 261 1.03 -4.93 30.39
CA GLY A 261 0.01 -4.02 29.86
C GLY A 261 0.20 -2.57 30.32
N PRO A 262 -0.46 -1.59 29.67
CA PRO A 262 -0.18 -0.17 29.86
C PRO A 262 -0.67 0.40 31.19
N LEU A 263 -1.49 -0.34 31.96
CA LEU A 263 -2.06 0.13 33.20
C LEU A 263 -1.08 -0.12 34.36
N GLY A 264 -0.49 0.93 34.91
CA GLY A 264 0.54 0.84 35.95
C GLY A 264 1.98 0.75 35.44
N ASP A 265 2.18 0.56 34.13
CA ASP A 265 3.48 0.63 33.47
C ASP A 265 3.75 2.11 33.13
N VAL A 266 4.45 2.79 34.03
CA VAL A 266 4.70 4.24 33.99
C VAL A 266 5.91 4.56 33.12
N ASN A 267 6.86 3.64 32.98
CA ASN A 267 8.06 3.84 32.17
C ASN A 267 7.96 3.19 30.78
N CYS A 268 6.91 2.41 30.54
CA CYS A 268 6.57 1.77 29.29
C CYS A 268 7.60 0.73 28.84
N ASP A 269 8.17 0.00 29.80
CA ASP A 269 9.11 -1.09 29.53
C ASP A 269 8.43 -2.46 29.35
N GLY A 270 7.10 -2.50 29.44
CA GLY A 270 6.25 -3.66 29.21
C GLY A 270 5.95 -4.47 30.46
N MET A 271 6.41 -4.05 31.64
CA MET A 271 6.20 -4.77 32.90
C MET A 271 6.05 -3.81 34.08
N VAL A 272 4.98 -3.98 34.86
CA VAL A 272 4.79 -3.17 36.08
C VAL A 272 5.73 -3.63 37.20
N ASP A 273 6.79 -2.86 37.45
CA ASP A 273 7.81 -3.18 38.43
C ASP A 273 8.37 -1.97 39.23
N GLY A 274 9.57 -2.12 39.80
CA GLY A 274 10.20 -1.08 40.59
C GLY A 274 10.60 0.16 39.79
N GLY A 275 10.76 0.05 38.48
CA GLY A 275 10.98 1.15 37.56
C GLY A 275 9.80 2.13 37.56
N ASP A 276 8.58 1.62 37.54
CA ASP A 276 7.36 2.43 37.53
C ASP A 276 7.12 3.17 38.83
N ILE A 277 7.39 2.50 39.96
CA ILE A 277 7.41 3.15 41.27
C ILE A 277 8.44 4.30 41.26
N GLY A 278 9.59 4.10 40.63
CA GLY A 278 10.58 5.16 40.42
C GLY A 278 10.02 6.34 39.64
N GLY A 279 9.24 6.07 38.59
CA GLY A 279 8.53 7.09 37.79
C GLY A 279 7.52 7.90 38.62
N ILE A 280 6.67 7.23 39.40
CA ILE A 280 5.70 7.88 40.30
C ILE A 280 6.42 8.73 41.36
N LEU A 281 7.37 8.15 42.09
CA LEU A 281 8.04 8.85 43.20
C LEU A 281 8.94 9.98 42.70
N GLY A 282 9.50 9.86 41.49
CA GLY A 282 10.27 10.92 40.84
C GLY A 282 9.44 12.16 40.48
N ASN A 283 8.13 11.98 40.29
CA ASN A 283 7.18 13.03 39.90
C ASN A 283 6.14 13.31 41.00
N TRP A 284 6.41 12.92 42.25
CA TRP A 284 5.43 13.06 43.33
C TRP A 284 4.93 14.50 43.53
N LEU A 285 3.61 14.68 43.55
CA LEU A 285 2.89 15.97 43.62
C LEU A 285 3.18 16.94 42.47
N THR A 286 3.74 16.46 41.35
CA THR A 286 3.76 17.26 40.14
C THR A 286 2.38 17.26 39.50
N PRO A 287 1.97 18.40 38.90
CA PRO A 287 0.85 18.42 37.97
C PRO A 287 1.19 17.78 36.63
#